data_AF-A0A1M6G4E3-F1
#
_entry.id   AF-A0A1M6G4E3-F1
#
_cell.length_a   1.000
_cell.length_b   1.000
_cell.length_c   1.000
_cell.angle_alpha   90.00
_cell.angle_beta   90.00
_cell.angle_gamma   90.00
#
_symmetry.space_group_name_H-M   'P 1'
#
loop_
_entity.id
_entity.type
_entity.pdbx_description
1 polymer ?
#
loop_
_entity_poly.entity_id
_entity_poly.type
_entity_poly.pdbx_seq_one_letter_code
_entity_poly.pdbx_strand_id
1 'polypeptide(L)'
;MTKPWDHNALLLKARLFLNHAMDQDEPRTFDERALWASLALELLAKAALARVSPVLIAVPSEDGNSLLVASGLIEGDVRFTSVPAKTLFARCAKAFRPFSDKEAGAISGARNDYLHGASPTFTSIPEEAWWPSYWAQMHILANACDLVLDDLVGTDRVGAVEKHLARNARNIEQRCEMLLGRARQRLALFEAGQVRASDAAEWARYRVGDHSARLQYSSTEACPACGALGHLEGDNIEEATHHTDQLSEDDYESWMELKVSSEHFSCDRCRLILDSYELIAEAELPESFAVRTEVGDYWEPEYGND
;
A
#
# COMPACT_ATOMS: atom_id res chain seq x y z
N MET A 1 21.93 19.40 -18.57
CA MET A 1 22.06 18.17 -17.75
C MET A 1 20.67 17.73 -17.34
N THR A 2 20.37 16.44 -17.38
CA THR A 2 19.08 15.89 -16.94
C THR A 2 18.99 15.97 -15.42
N LYS A 3 17.91 16.57 -14.89
CA LYS A 3 17.71 16.72 -13.44
C LYS A 3 17.46 15.34 -12.80
N PRO A 4 17.99 15.03 -11.60
CA PRO A 4 17.82 13.72 -10.97
C PRO A 4 16.38 13.42 -10.51
N TRP A 5 15.50 14.42 -10.49
CA TRP A 5 14.06 14.30 -10.24
C TRP A 5 13.21 14.42 -11.50
N ASP A 6 13.82 14.42 -12.69
CA ASP A 6 13.08 14.43 -13.95
C ASP A 6 12.33 13.10 -14.14
N HIS A 7 10.99 13.16 -14.18
CA HIS A 7 10.16 11.95 -14.24
C HIS A 7 10.41 11.13 -15.52
N ASN A 8 10.67 11.77 -16.67
CA ASN A 8 10.94 11.07 -17.93
C ASN A 8 12.27 10.34 -17.89
N ALA A 9 13.29 10.95 -17.28
CA ALA A 9 14.60 10.33 -17.09
C ALA A 9 14.53 9.14 -16.12
N LEU A 10 13.80 9.29 -15.02
CA LEU A 10 13.55 8.21 -14.05
C LEU A 10 12.81 7.05 -14.70
N LEU A 11 11.75 7.34 -15.48
CA LEU A 11 10.98 6.36 -16.23
C LEU A 11 11.85 5.62 -17.26
N LEU A 12 12.65 6.36 -18.04
CA LEU A 12 13.57 5.75 -19.01
C LEU A 12 14.54 4.78 -18.32
N LYS A 13 15.07 5.16 -17.16
CA LYS A 13 15.96 4.29 -16.38
C LYS A 13 15.22 3.09 -15.79
N ALA A 14 13.97 3.25 -15.36
CA ALA A 14 13.14 2.14 -14.92
C ALA A 14 12.93 1.12 -16.05
N ARG A 15 12.63 1.58 -17.28
CA ARG A 15 12.52 0.71 -18.47
C ARG A 15 13.83 0.00 -18.81
N LEU A 16 14.97 0.68 -18.68
CA LEU A 16 16.28 0.05 -18.87
C LEU A 16 16.46 -1.14 -17.92
N PHE A 17 16.14 -0.97 -16.64
CA PHE A 17 16.25 -2.03 -15.65
C PHE A 17 15.22 -3.14 -15.86
N LEU A 18 13.99 -2.81 -16.25
CA LEU A 18 12.99 -3.80 -16.65
C LEU A 18 13.46 -4.63 -17.86
N ASN A 19 14.11 -4.00 -18.84
CA ASN A 19 14.66 -4.71 -19.99
C ASN A 19 15.68 -5.76 -19.55
N HIS A 20 16.58 -5.43 -18.62
CA HIS A 20 17.50 -6.43 -18.05
C HIS A 20 16.78 -7.53 -17.26
N ALA A 21 15.69 -7.20 -16.56
CA ALA A 21 14.91 -8.18 -15.79
C ALA A 21 14.12 -9.16 -16.69
N MET A 22 13.74 -8.73 -17.89
CA MET A 22 12.86 -9.48 -18.79
C MET A 22 13.55 -9.97 -20.08
N ASP A 23 14.85 -9.74 -20.20
CA ASP A 23 15.64 -10.14 -21.36
C ASP A 23 15.59 -11.66 -21.55
N GLN A 24 15.07 -12.10 -22.70
CA GLN A 24 14.99 -13.51 -23.04
C GLN A 24 16.22 -13.98 -23.82
N ASP A 25 16.96 -13.06 -24.44
CA ASP A 25 18.13 -13.36 -25.26
C ASP A 25 19.38 -13.57 -24.40
N GLU A 26 19.41 -12.97 -23.21
CA GLU A 26 20.45 -13.16 -22.21
C GLU A 26 19.85 -13.81 -20.94
N PRO A 27 19.81 -15.16 -20.87
CA PRO A 27 19.14 -15.87 -19.78
C PRO A 27 19.85 -15.60 -18.45
N ARG A 28 19.14 -14.92 -17.56
CA ARG A 28 19.56 -14.59 -16.19
C ARG A 28 18.88 -15.50 -15.19
N THR A 29 19.54 -15.72 -14.05
CA THR A 29 18.91 -16.40 -12.91
C THR A 29 17.70 -15.62 -12.42
N PHE A 30 16.80 -16.28 -11.67
CA PHE A 30 15.67 -15.57 -11.05
C PHE A 30 16.15 -14.44 -10.15
N ASP A 31 17.17 -14.67 -9.32
CA ASP A 31 17.69 -13.67 -8.39
C ASP A 31 18.19 -12.41 -9.09
N GLU A 32 18.93 -12.56 -10.19
CA GLU A 32 19.40 -11.43 -11.00
C GLU A 32 18.24 -10.66 -11.64
N ARG A 33 17.24 -11.36 -12.17
CA ARG A 33 16.04 -10.72 -12.74
C ARG A 33 15.24 -9.98 -11.68
N ALA A 34 15.04 -10.58 -10.50
CA ALA A 34 14.34 -10.00 -9.37
C ALA A 34 15.09 -8.77 -8.82
N LEU A 35 16.43 -8.80 -8.80
CA LEU A 35 17.25 -7.64 -8.46
C LEU A 35 16.99 -6.48 -9.42
N TRP A 36 17.11 -6.69 -10.74
CA TRP A 36 16.84 -5.64 -11.73
C TRP A 36 15.40 -5.11 -11.64
N ALA A 37 14.43 -6.01 -11.51
CA ALA A 37 13.03 -5.68 -11.34
C ALA A 37 12.78 -4.81 -10.09
N SER A 38 13.40 -5.14 -8.94
CA SER A 38 13.28 -4.37 -7.71
C SER A 38 13.86 -2.95 -7.82
N LEU A 39 14.93 -2.77 -8.59
CA LEU A 39 15.50 -1.45 -8.88
C LEU A 39 14.58 -0.65 -9.81
N ALA A 40 13.96 -1.31 -10.78
CA ALA A 40 12.99 -0.67 -11.66
C ALA A 40 11.73 -0.21 -10.89
N LEU A 41 11.25 -1.00 -9.92
CA LEU A 41 10.13 -0.64 -9.05
C LEU A 41 10.40 0.66 -8.29
N GLU A 42 11.57 0.79 -7.67
CA GLU A 42 11.92 2.03 -6.96
C GLU A 42 12.02 3.23 -7.91
N LEU A 43 12.57 3.06 -9.11
CA LEU A 43 12.65 4.13 -10.11
C LEU A 43 11.29 4.55 -10.66
N LEU A 44 10.40 3.59 -10.93
CA LEU A 44 9.06 3.87 -11.40
C LEU A 44 8.22 4.55 -10.32
N ALA A 45 8.37 4.15 -9.06
CA ALA A 45 7.75 4.84 -7.92
C ALA A 45 8.21 6.30 -7.82
N LYS A 46 9.52 6.56 -8.01
CA LYS A 46 10.04 7.93 -8.10
C LYS A 46 9.47 8.68 -9.28
N ALA A 47 9.37 8.05 -10.45
CA ALA A 47 8.81 8.67 -11.66
C ALA A 47 7.34 9.07 -11.46
N ALA A 48 6.52 8.19 -10.89
CA ALA A 48 5.10 8.42 -10.62
C ALA A 48 4.90 9.64 -9.68
N LEU A 49 5.61 9.68 -8.55
CA LEU A 49 5.54 10.82 -7.63
C LEU A 49 6.11 12.11 -8.24
N ALA A 50 7.27 12.03 -8.91
CA ALA A 50 7.91 13.21 -9.51
C ALA A 50 7.12 13.79 -10.68
N ARG A 51 6.31 12.97 -11.37
CA ARG A 51 5.36 13.44 -12.39
C ARG A 51 4.32 14.37 -11.79
N VAL A 52 3.80 14.06 -10.59
CA VAL A 52 2.88 14.93 -9.86
C VAL A 52 3.62 16.16 -9.32
N SER A 53 4.73 15.94 -8.59
CA SER A 53 5.62 17.01 -8.16
C SER A 53 6.98 16.46 -7.75
N PRO A 54 8.11 17.02 -8.23
CA PRO A 54 9.45 16.63 -7.80
C PRO A 54 9.69 16.69 -6.29
N VAL A 55 8.96 17.55 -5.58
CA VAL A 55 9.06 17.70 -4.13
C VAL A 55 8.65 16.41 -3.41
N LEU A 56 7.75 15.63 -3.99
CA LEU A 56 7.26 14.36 -3.42
C LEU A 56 8.33 13.26 -3.34
N ILE A 57 9.49 13.44 -3.97
CA ILE A 57 10.62 12.53 -3.86
C ILE A 57 11.83 13.15 -3.16
N ALA A 58 11.77 14.44 -2.80
CA ALA A 58 12.84 15.16 -2.10
C ALA A 58 12.87 14.83 -0.60
N VAL A 59 14.08 14.73 -0.03
CA VAL A 59 14.28 14.65 1.43
C VAL A 59 13.97 16.00 2.08
N PRO A 60 13.16 16.04 3.14
CA PRO A 60 13.01 17.22 3.98
C PRO A 60 14.17 17.31 4.97
N SER A 61 15.24 18.02 4.60
CA SER A 61 16.36 18.35 5.50
C SER A 61 16.11 19.70 6.19
N GLU A 62 16.81 19.96 7.31
CA GLU A 62 16.70 21.24 8.06
C GLU A 62 16.99 22.46 7.18
N ASP A 63 17.98 22.35 6.28
CA ASP A 63 18.33 23.41 5.32
C ASP A 63 17.35 23.50 4.13
N GLY A 64 16.43 22.54 4.00
CA GLY A 64 15.43 22.49 2.93
C GLY A 64 16.00 22.31 1.51
N ASN A 65 17.30 22.05 1.34
CA ASN A 65 17.99 22.16 0.05
C ASN A 65 17.32 21.33 -1.06
N SER A 66 16.98 20.07 -0.78
CA SER A 66 16.33 19.20 -1.77
C SER A 66 14.92 19.67 -2.12
N LEU A 67 14.18 20.25 -1.16
CA LEU A 67 12.84 20.80 -1.39
C LEU A 67 12.90 22.08 -2.22
N LEU A 68 13.83 22.99 -1.89
CA LEU A 68 14.02 24.26 -2.58
C LEU A 68 14.46 24.06 -4.04
N VAL A 69 15.38 23.11 -4.28
CA VAL A 69 15.79 22.76 -5.64
C VAL A 69 14.65 22.09 -6.42
N ALA A 70 13.94 21.14 -5.80
CA ALA A 70 12.86 20.41 -6.45
C ALA A 70 11.64 21.29 -6.79
N SER A 71 11.37 22.31 -5.96
CA SER A 71 10.33 23.32 -6.21
C SER A 71 10.74 24.37 -7.25
N GLY A 72 12.01 24.41 -7.66
CA GLY A 72 12.53 25.39 -8.62
C GLY A 72 12.82 26.77 -8.01
N LEU A 73 12.88 26.88 -6.68
CA LEU A 73 13.16 28.14 -5.99
C LEU A 73 14.65 28.49 -5.99
N ILE A 74 15.52 27.48 -6.03
CA ILE A 74 16.97 27.67 -6.13
C ILE A 74 17.54 26.88 -7.31
N GLU A 75 18.45 27.52 -8.03
CA GLU A 75 19.17 26.96 -9.17
C GLU A 75 20.68 26.90 -8.86
N GLY A 76 21.40 25.99 -9.51
CA GLY A 76 22.85 25.79 -9.33
C GLY A 76 23.22 24.40 -8.87
N ASP A 77 24.47 24.21 -8.42
CA ASP A 77 25.06 22.92 -8.03
C ASP A 77 24.61 22.44 -6.63
N VAL A 78 23.41 22.81 -6.21
CA VAL A 78 22.86 22.34 -4.93
C VAL A 78 22.49 20.86 -5.05
N ARG A 79 23.05 20.05 -4.16
CA ARG A 79 22.89 18.60 -4.20
C ARG A 79 21.47 18.19 -3.83
N PHE A 80 20.75 17.60 -4.77
CA PHE A 80 19.48 16.94 -4.52
C PHE A 80 19.67 15.54 -3.93
N THR A 81 18.89 15.23 -2.90
CA THR A 81 18.81 13.90 -2.29
C THR A 81 17.36 13.42 -2.29
N SER A 82 17.13 12.22 -2.85
CA SER A 82 15.81 11.60 -2.85
C SER A 82 15.53 10.88 -1.53
N VAL A 83 14.27 10.78 -1.13
CA VAL A 83 13.86 9.99 0.03
C VAL A 83 14.23 8.51 -0.10
N PRO A 84 14.43 7.79 1.03
CA PRO A 84 14.63 6.35 1.02
C PRO A 84 13.42 5.59 0.48
N ALA A 85 13.64 4.36 -0.02
CA ALA A 85 12.59 3.50 -0.58
C ALA A 85 11.39 3.31 0.37
N LYS A 86 11.62 3.15 1.67
CA LYS A 86 10.54 3.04 2.67
C LYS A 86 9.59 4.24 2.64
N THR A 87 10.15 5.45 2.69
CA THR A 87 9.36 6.70 2.64
C THR A 87 8.71 6.88 1.27
N LEU A 88 9.43 6.51 0.20
CA LEU A 88 8.92 6.56 -1.17
C LEU A 88 7.66 5.70 -1.34
N PHE A 89 7.72 4.44 -0.90
CA PHE A 89 6.59 3.50 -1.01
C PHE A 89 5.42 3.88 -0.12
N ALA A 90 5.67 4.37 1.10
CA ALA A 90 4.61 4.92 1.94
C ALA A 90 3.88 6.09 1.27
N ARG A 91 4.61 6.99 0.58
CA ARG A 91 4.01 8.06 -0.23
C ARG A 91 3.20 7.52 -1.41
N CYS A 92 3.71 6.49 -2.10
CA CYS A 92 2.99 5.85 -3.20
C CYS A 92 1.70 5.16 -2.73
N ALA A 93 1.72 4.45 -1.60
CA ALA A 93 0.53 3.78 -1.07
C ALA A 93 -0.59 4.79 -0.71
N LYS A 94 -0.20 5.97 -0.22
CA LYS A 94 -1.14 7.06 0.05
C LYS A 94 -1.69 7.70 -1.23
N ALA A 95 -0.84 7.90 -2.25
CA ALA A 95 -1.20 8.63 -3.46
C ALA A 95 -1.85 7.76 -4.56
N PHE A 96 -1.51 6.48 -4.63
CA PHE A 96 -1.78 5.61 -5.78
C PHE A 96 -2.38 4.29 -5.33
N ARG A 97 -3.57 4.29 -4.73
CA ARG A 97 -4.28 3.05 -4.40
C ARG A 97 -4.52 2.20 -5.66
N PRO A 98 -4.41 0.86 -5.57
CA PRO A 98 -4.18 0.04 -4.39
C PRO A 98 -2.71 -0.30 -4.09
N PHE A 99 -1.75 0.57 -4.41
CA PHE A 99 -0.32 0.30 -4.20
C PHE A 99 -0.04 -0.08 -2.74
N SER A 100 0.70 -1.17 -2.54
CA SER A 100 1.01 -1.74 -1.23
C SER A 100 2.47 -1.48 -0.87
N ASP A 101 2.68 -0.61 0.11
CA ASP A 101 4.01 -0.34 0.65
C ASP A 101 4.56 -1.57 1.41
N LYS A 102 3.71 -2.43 1.97
CA LYS A 102 4.08 -3.72 2.56
C LYS A 102 4.69 -4.64 1.51
N GLU A 103 4.06 -4.80 0.34
CA GLU A 103 4.58 -5.65 -0.73
C GLU A 103 5.84 -5.07 -1.38
N ALA A 104 5.81 -3.78 -1.76
CA ALA A 104 6.98 -3.11 -2.32
C ALA A 104 8.14 -3.06 -1.31
N GLY A 105 7.82 -2.89 -0.02
CA GLY A 105 8.73 -2.97 1.10
C GLY A 105 9.38 -4.33 1.20
N ALA A 106 8.62 -5.43 1.12
CA ALA A 106 9.16 -6.79 1.12
C ALA A 106 10.11 -7.03 -0.07
N ILE A 107 9.77 -6.55 -1.26
CA ILE A 107 10.65 -6.62 -2.46
C ILE A 107 11.96 -5.86 -2.23
N SER A 108 11.90 -4.63 -1.69
CA SER A 108 13.11 -3.85 -1.41
C SER A 108 13.93 -4.39 -0.23
N GLY A 109 13.28 -5.01 0.75
CA GLY A 109 13.94 -5.71 1.85
C GLY A 109 14.73 -6.90 1.35
N ALA A 110 14.11 -7.75 0.52
CA ALA A 110 14.75 -8.88 -0.16
C ALA A 110 15.99 -8.43 -0.97
N ARG A 111 15.88 -7.32 -1.71
CA ARG A 111 17.02 -6.71 -2.41
C ARG A 111 18.15 -6.32 -1.46
N ASN A 112 17.83 -5.65 -0.35
CA ASN A 112 18.85 -5.22 0.61
C ASN A 112 19.54 -6.43 1.28
N ASP A 113 18.77 -7.46 1.64
CA ASP A 113 19.30 -8.69 2.22
C ASP A 113 20.17 -9.47 1.22
N TYR A 114 19.81 -9.45 -0.07
CA TYR A 114 20.60 -10.07 -1.13
C TYR A 114 21.93 -9.34 -1.39
N LEU A 115 21.93 -8.00 -1.35
CA LEU A 115 23.13 -7.19 -1.64
C LEU A 115 24.07 -7.01 -0.43
N HIS A 116 23.51 -6.98 0.77
CA HIS A 116 24.24 -6.58 1.99
C HIS A 116 24.16 -7.61 3.11
N GLY A 117 23.22 -8.55 3.04
CA GLY A 117 23.06 -9.62 4.01
C GLY A 117 23.88 -10.87 3.66
N ALA A 118 23.60 -11.94 4.40
CA ALA A 118 24.20 -13.25 4.19
C ALA A 118 23.31 -14.19 3.36
N SER A 119 22.21 -13.70 2.80
CA SER A 119 21.27 -14.52 2.05
C SER A 119 21.89 -14.96 0.71
N PRO A 120 21.93 -16.27 0.39
CA PRO A 120 22.47 -16.75 -0.87
C PRO A 120 21.51 -16.54 -2.06
N THR A 121 20.23 -16.27 -1.79
CA THR A 121 19.16 -16.09 -2.79
C THR A 121 18.45 -14.76 -2.57
N PHE A 122 17.82 -14.22 -3.62
CA PHE A 122 17.12 -12.94 -3.55
C PHE A 122 15.93 -13.01 -2.59
N THR A 123 15.11 -14.05 -2.74
CA THR A 123 13.95 -14.30 -1.88
C THR A 123 13.69 -15.80 -1.74
N SER A 124 13.03 -16.20 -0.67
CA SER A 124 12.51 -17.56 -0.49
C SER A 124 11.18 -17.80 -1.20
N ILE A 125 10.56 -16.73 -1.74
CA ILE A 125 9.31 -16.82 -2.49
C ILE A 125 9.60 -17.43 -3.87
N PRO A 126 8.89 -18.49 -4.29
CA PRO A 126 9.05 -19.05 -5.63
C PRO A 126 8.78 -18.01 -6.73
N GLU A 127 9.53 -18.09 -7.83
CA GLU A 127 9.44 -17.16 -8.96
C GLU A 127 7.99 -16.99 -9.45
N GLU A 128 7.26 -18.09 -9.55
CA GLU A 128 5.89 -18.13 -10.02
C GLU A 128 4.87 -17.42 -9.10
N ALA A 129 5.23 -17.20 -7.83
CA ALA A 129 4.46 -16.44 -6.86
C ALA A 129 4.97 -14.99 -6.73
N TRP A 130 6.26 -14.76 -6.98
CA TRP A 130 6.88 -13.44 -6.87
C TRP A 130 6.44 -12.49 -8.00
N TRP A 131 6.49 -12.93 -9.26
CA TRP A 131 6.14 -12.08 -10.41
C TRP A 131 4.71 -11.51 -10.38
N PRO A 132 3.66 -12.27 -10.01
CA PRO A 132 2.31 -11.71 -9.85
C PRO A 132 2.23 -10.51 -8.90
N SER A 133 2.80 -10.61 -7.71
CA SER A 133 2.81 -9.50 -6.73
C SER A 133 3.66 -8.33 -7.23
N TYR A 134 4.84 -8.60 -7.80
CA TYR A 134 5.67 -7.57 -8.41
C TYR A 134 4.92 -6.77 -9.50
N TRP A 135 4.28 -7.47 -10.44
CA TRP A 135 3.57 -6.83 -11.55
C TRP A 135 2.31 -6.10 -11.10
N ALA A 136 1.63 -6.55 -10.05
CA ALA A 136 0.53 -5.81 -9.45
C ALA A 136 0.99 -4.41 -9.02
N GLN A 137 2.11 -4.31 -8.30
CA GLN A 137 2.67 -3.02 -7.88
C GLN A 137 3.16 -2.17 -9.06
N MET A 138 3.85 -2.78 -10.03
CA MET A 138 4.35 -2.07 -11.22
C MET A 138 3.23 -1.49 -12.09
N HIS A 139 2.15 -2.24 -12.28
CA HIS A 139 1.02 -1.80 -13.11
C HIS A 139 0.32 -0.57 -12.52
N ILE A 140 0.16 -0.52 -11.20
CA ILE A 140 -0.42 0.64 -10.51
C ILE A 140 0.43 1.89 -10.74
N LEU A 141 1.76 1.77 -10.60
CA LEU A 141 2.68 2.89 -10.83
C LEU A 141 2.79 3.29 -12.30
N ALA A 142 2.65 2.34 -13.23
CA ALA A 142 2.58 2.61 -14.66
C ALA A 142 1.34 3.46 -15.00
N ASN A 143 0.18 3.07 -14.47
CA ASN A 143 -1.05 3.84 -14.63
C ASN A 143 -0.94 5.24 -13.99
N ALA A 144 -0.28 5.37 -12.83
CA ALA A 144 0.01 6.68 -12.22
C ALA A 144 0.97 7.56 -13.06
N CYS A 145 1.68 6.96 -14.03
CA CYS A 145 2.48 7.66 -15.03
C CYS A 145 1.73 7.89 -16.35
N ASP A 146 0.42 7.59 -16.43
CA ASP A 146 -0.39 7.59 -17.65
C ASP A 146 0.17 6.67 -18.76
N LEU A 147 0.74 5.53 -18.39
CA LEU A 147 1.30 4.55 -19.31
C LEU A 147 0.41 3.32 -19.40
N VAL A 148 0.31 2.74 -20.60
CA VAL A 148 -0.18 1.37 -20.76
C VAL A 148 1.00 0.39 -20.66
N LEU A 149 0.70 -0.92 -20.53
CA LEU A 149 1.74 -1.95 -20.43
C LEU A 149 2.70 -1.94 -21.62
N ASP A 150 2.20 -1.68 -22.82
CA ASP A 150 3.00 -1.59 -24.05
C ASP A 150 4.11 -0.53 -23.94
N ASP A 151 3.80 0.63 -23.40
CA ASP A 151 4.76 1.73 -23.21
C ASP A 151 5.88 1.39 -22.20
N LEU A 152 5.60 0.44 -21.29
CA LEU A 152 6.51 0.05 -20.22
C LEU A 152 7.42 -1.11 -20.62
N VAL A 153 6.85 -2.16 -21.21
CA VAL A 153 7.57 -3.42 -21.47
C VAL A 153 7.76 -3.77 -22.94
N GLY A 154 7.06 -3.09 -23.86
CA GLY A 154 7.01 -3.44 -25.29
C GLY A 154 6.01 -4.54 -25.61
N THR A 155 5.45 -4.50 -26.81
CA THR A 155 4.30 -5.32 -27.27
C THR A 155 4.51 -6.81 -27.08
N ASP A 156 5.72 -7.28 -27.37
CA ASP A 156 6.18 -8.67 -27.27
C ASP A 156 6.13 -9.23 -25.84
N ARG A 157 6.14 -8.37 -24.82
CA ARG A 157 6.14 -8.77 -23.41
C ARG A 157 4.81 -8.55 -22.70
N VAL A 158 3.87 -7.81 -23.29
CA VAL A 158 2.56 -7.50 -22.70
C VAL A 158 1.83 -8.77 -22.25
N GLY A 159 1.74 -9.78 -23.11
CA GLY A 159 1.03 -11.03 -22.79
C GLY A 159 1.61 -11.80 -21.61
N ALA A 160 2.92 -11.70 -21.36
CA ALA A 160 3.55 -12.30 -20.18
C ALA A 160 3.16 -11.56 -18.89
N VAL A 161 3.16 -10.22 -18.94
CA VAL A 161 2.75 -9.37 -17.81
C VAL A 161 1.26 -9.57 -17.49
N GLU A 162 0.39 -9.57 -18.49
CA GLU A 162 -1.05 -9.83 -18.32
C GLU A 162 -1.32 -11.18 -17.66
N LYS A 163 -0.53 -12.22 -18.00
CA LYS A 163 -0.63 -13.53 -17.35
C LYS A 163 -0.29 -13.45 -15.86
N HIS A 164 0.70 -12.65 -15.47
CA HIS A 164 1.04 -12.41 -14.07
C HIS A 164 -0.05 -11.64 -13.33
N LEU A 165 -0.59 -10.58 -13.93
CA LEU A 165 -1.69 -9.79 -13.38
C LEU A 165 -2.96 -10.63 -13.19
N ALA A 166 -3.35 -11.41 -14.20
CA ALA A 166 -4.50 -12.31 -14.11
C ALA A 166 -4.29 -13.41 -13.04
N ARG A 167 -3.04 -13.85 -12.83
CA ARG A 167 -2.72 -14.77 -11.73
C ARG A 167 -2.82 -14.08 -10.37
N ASN A 168 -2.38 -12.83 -10.24
CA ASN A 168 -2.51 -12.07 -9.00
C ASN A 168 -3.99 -11.91 -8.61
N ALA A 169 -4.84 -11.51 -9.56
CA ALA A 169 -6.28 -11.39 -9.35
C ALA A 169 -6.90 -12.70 -8.83
N ARG A 170 -6.62 -13.82 -9.50
CA ARG A 170 -7.09 -15.16 -9.04
C ARG A 170 -6.55 -15.54 -7.66
N ASN A 171 -5.32 -15.17 -7.33
CA ASN A 171 -4.75 -15.45 -6.01
C ASN A 171 -5.49 -14.68 -4.90
N ILE A 172 -5.89 -13.43 -5.17
CA ILE A 172 -6.67 -12.59 -4.24
C ILE A 172 -8.07 -13.18 -4.05
N GLU A 173 -8.78 -13.47 -5.14
CA GLU A 173 -10.10 -14.13 -5.15
C GLU A 173 -10.08 -15.41 -4.30
N GLN A 174 -9.18 -16.35 -4.64
CA GLN A 174 -9.06 -17.62 -3.92
C GLN A 174 -8.68 -17.44 -2.45
N ARG A 175 -7.82 -16.47 -2.13
CA ARG A 175 -7.45 -16.15 -0.74
C ARG A 175 -8.65 -15.61 0.03
N CYS A 176 -9.42 -14.70 -0.57
CA CYS A 176 -10.64 -14.15 0.02
C CYS A 176 -11.65 -15.27 0.29
N GLU A 177 -11.97 -16.09 -0.72
CA GLU A 177 -12.88 -17.23 -0.58
C GLU A 177 -12.44 -18.20 0.51
N MET A 178 -11.16 -18.54 0.56
CA MET A 178 -10.60 -19.42 1.60
C MET A 178 -10.76 -18.82 3.00
N LEU A 179 -10.47 -17.52 3.18
CA LEU A 179 -10.61 -16.84 4.47
C LEU A 179 -12.07 -16.80 4.92
N LEU A 180 -13.00 -16.47 4.02
CA LEU A 180 -14.44 -16.48 4.28
C LEU A 180 -14.94 -17.88 4.62
N GLY A 181 -14.57 -18.89 3.83
CA GLY A 181 -14.94 -20.28 4.04
C GLY A 181 -14.43 -20.82 5.38
N ARG A 182 -13.16 -20.53 5.71
CA ARG A 182 -12.56 -20.90 7.00
C ARG A 182 -13.28 -20.23 8.18
N ALA A 183 -13.61 -18.95 8.06
CA ALA A 183 -14.33 -18.23 9.11
C ALA A 183 -15.73 -18.81 9.35
N ARG A 184 -16.48 -19.11 8.28
CA ARG A 184 -17.80 -19.77 8.33
C ARG A 184 -17.72 -21.16 8.97
N GLN A 185 -16.80 -22.00 8.48
CA GLN A 185 -16.62 -23.36 8.98
C GLN A 185 -16.24 -23.37 10.46
N ARG A 186 -15.30 -22.51 10.86
CA ARG A 186 -14.84 -22.42 12.25
C ARG A 186 -15.97 -21.97 13.19
N LEU A 187 -16.77 -20.99 12.78
CA LEU A 187 -17.94 -20.56 13.55
C LEU A 187 -18.96 -21.69 13.68
N ALA A 188 -19.28 -22.40 12.60
CA ALA A 188 -20.23 -23.51 12.62
C ALA A 188 -19.80 -24.66 13.54
N LEU A 189 -18.51 -25.03 13.51
CA LEU A 189 -17.95 -26.04 14.43
C LEU A 189 -18.02 -25.58 15.88
N PHE A 190 -17.75 -24.30 16.14
CA PHE A 190 -17.84 -23.73 17.49
C PHE A 190 -19.27 -23.74 18.01
N GLU A 191 -20.24 -23.27 17.21
CA GLU A 191 -21.66 -23.25 17.56
C GLU A 191 -22.23 -24.68 17.75
N ALA A 192 -21.71 -25.68 17.03
CA ALA A 192 -22.06 -27.09 17.19
C ALA A 192 -21.37 -27.77 18.39
N GLY A 193 -20.47 -27.10 19.11
CA GLY A 193 -19.67 -27.70 20.18
C GLY A 193 -18.68 -28.78 19.70
N GLN A 194 -18.31 -28.75 18.43
CA GLN A 194 -17.43 -29.74 17.77
C GLN A 194 -15.98 -29.28 17.66
N VAL A 195 -15.60 -28.22 18.38
CA VAL A 195 -14.24 -27.72 18.47
C VAL A 195 -13.44 -28.46 19.55
N ARG A 196 -12.12 -28.50 19.40
CA ARG A 196 -11.24 -29.06 20.45
C ARG A 196 -11.29 -28.18 21.69
N ALA A 197 -11.01 -28.76 22.87
CA ALA A 197 -11.01 -28.01 24.13
C ALA A 197 -10.05 -26.79 24.10
N SER A 198 -8.92 -26.89 23.39
CA SER A 198 -8.00 -25.77 23.17
C SER A 198 -8.66 -24.63 22.40
N ASP A 199 -9.36 -24.96 21.32
CA ASP A 199 -9.97 -24.00 20.40
C ASP A 199 -11.20 -23.34 21.08
N ALA A 200 -11.95 -24.12 21.87
CA ALA A 200 -13.03 -23.59 22.71
C ALA A 200 -12.52 -22.62 23.79
N ALA A 201 -11.40 -22.96 24.44
CA ALA A 201 -10.78 -22.09 25.45
C ALA A 201 -10.21 -20.81 24.83
N GLU A 202 -9.62 -20.88 23.64
CA GLU A 202 -9.19 -19.71 22.86
C GLU A 202 -10.38 -18.80 22.55
N TRP A 203 -11.49 -19.38 22.05
CA TRP A 203 -12.69 -18.62 21.74
C TRP A 203 -13.30 -17.94 22.97
N ALA A 204 -13.28 -18.60 24.13
CA ALA A 204 -13.79 -18.07 25.39
C ALA A 204 -12.90 -16.96 25.99
N ARG A 205 -11.59 -16.98 25.71
CA ARG A 205 -10.64 -15.95 26.16
C ARG A 205 -10.67 -14.68 25.34
N TYR A 206 -11.22 -14.77 24.13
CA TYR A 206 -11.26 -13.65 23.21
C TYR A 206 -12.02 -12.46 23.79
N ARG A 207 -11.50 -11.27 23.54
CA ARG A 207 -12.13 -9.99 23.83
C ARG A 207 -12.37 -9.20 22.55
N VAL A 208 -13.46 -8.44 22.54
CA VAL A 208 -13.77 -7.49 21.45
C VAL A 208 -12.53 -6.66 21.14
N GLY A 209 -12.13 -6.65 19.87
CA GLY A 209 -10.93 -5.93 19.42
C GLY A 209 -9.61 -6.71 19.49
N ASP A 210 -9.58 -7.98 19.91
CA ASP A 210 -8.33 -8.78 19.89
C ASP A 210 -7.75 -8.97 18.48
N HIS A 211 -8.59 -8.84 17.43
CA HIS A 211 -8.18 -8.87 16.03
C HIS A 211 -8.14 -7.50 15.36
N SER A 212 -8.31 -6.43 16.13
CA SER A 212 -8.13 -5.07 15.61
C SER A 212 -6.67 -4.84 15.22
N ALA A 213 -6.46 -4.16 14.11
CA ALA A 213 -5.14 -3.68 13.71
C ALA A 213 -4.69 -2.48 14.56
N ARG A 214 -5.62 -1.89 15.32
CA ARG A 214 -5.46 -0.70 16.17
C ARG A 214 -5.06 0.52 15.35
N LEU A 215 -5.67 0.65 14.18
CA LEU A 215 -5.55 1.84 13.35
C LEU A 215 -6.36 2.97 13.99
N GLN A 216 -5.98 4.20 13.68
CA GLN A 216 -6.47 5.43 14.31
C GLN A 216 -7.98 5.59 14.16
N TYR A 217 -8.51 5.24 12.99
CA TYR A 217 -9.92 5.42 12.68
C TYR A 217 -10.60 4.08 12.43
N SER A 218 -11.87 3.99 12.84
CA SER A 218 -12.67 2.79 12.62
C SER A 218 -14.14 3.12 12.35
N SER A 219 -14.78 2.21 11.63
CA SER A 219 -16.23 2.12 11.43
C SER A 219 -16.67 0.66 11.62
N THR A 220 -17.98 0.40 11.60
CA THR A 220 -18.53 -0.94 11.69
C THR A 220 -19.22 -1.34 10.40
N GLU A 221 -18.97 -2.55 9.93
CA GLU A 221 -19.61 -3.10 8.73
C GLU A 221 -20.10 -4.53 8.93
N ALA A 222 -21.09 -4.94 8.14
CA ALA A 222 -21.60 -6.30 8.18
C ALA A 222 -20.54 -7.29 7.66
N CYS A 223 -20.23 -8.31 8.47
CA CYS A 223 -19.22 -9.28 8.12
C CYS A 223 -19.65 -10.16 6.93
N PRO A 224 -18.85 -10.23 5.84
CA PRO A 224 -19.19 -11.00 4.64
C PRO A 224 -19.22 -12.52 4.89
N ALA A 225 -18.60 -12.99 5.98
CA ALA A 225 -18.64 -14.40 6.36
C ALA A 225 -19.90 -14.78 7.16
N CYS A 226 -20.31 -13.98 8.15
CA CYS A 226 -21.31 -14.39 9.15
C CYS A 226 -22.45 -13.38 9.40
N GLY A 227 -22.41 -12.21 8.77
CA GLY A 227 -23.43 -11.16 8.89
C GLY A 227 -23.42 -10.37 10.21
N ALA A 228 -22.59 -10.72 11.19
CA ALA A 228 -22.42 -9.91 12.39
C ALA A 228 -21.61 -8.64 12.11
N LEU A 229 -21.74 -7.62 12.95
CA LEU A 229 -20.91 -6.43 12.86
C LEU A 229 -19.43 -6.79 13.09
N GLY A 230 -18.57 -6.31 12.20
CA GLY A 230 -17.13 -6.29 12.33
C GLY A 230 -16.60 -4.86 12.27
N HIS A 231 -15.32 -4.70 12.56
CA HIS A 231 -14.61 -3.42 12.57
C HIS A 231 -13.86 -3.26 11.26
N LEU A 232 -14.10 -2.13 10.59
CA LEU A 232 -13.36 -1.66 9.43
C LEU A 232 -12.45 -0.53 9.91
N GLU A 233 -11.14 -0.63 9.66
CA GLU A 233 -10.11 0.21 10.26
C GLU A 233 -9.21 0.82 9.17
N GLY A 234 -8.67 2.01 9.44
CA GLY A 234 -7.82 2.75 8.52
C GLY A 234 -7.05 3.90 9.18
N ASP A 235 -5.89 4.27 8.61
CA ASP A 235 -5.09 5.42 9.04
C ASP A 235 -5.06 6.53 7.97
N ASN A 236 -5.23 6.17 6.70
CA ASN A 236 -5.07 7.13 5.62
C ASN A 236 -6.36 7.94 5.37
N ILE A 237 -6.27 9.24 5.60
CA ILE A 237 -7.33 10.22 5.34
C ILE A 237 -7.25 10.66 3.89
N GLU A 238 -8.29 10.40 3.10
CA GLU A 238 -8.41 10.82 1.70
C GLU A 238 -8.88 12.27 1.59
N GLU A 239 -9.81 12.64 2.47
CA GLU A 239 -10.47 13.94 2.48
C GLU A 239 -10.79 14.31 3.93
N ALA A 240 -10.65 15.60 4.25
CA ALA A 240 -11.00 16.15 5.55
C ALA A 240 -11.76 17.46 5.33
N THR A 241 -13.00 17.51 5.82
CA THR A 241 -13.89 18.66 5.69
C THR A 241 -14.17 19.25 7.06
N HIS A 242 -13.92 20.54 7.22
CA HIS A 242 -14.24 21.28 8.44
C HIS A 242 -15.68 21.77 8.37
N HIS A 243 -16.46 21.46 9.40
CA HIS A 243 -17.83 21.89 9.56
C HIS A 243 -17.97 22.80 10.78
N THR A 244 -18.90 23.75 10.69
CA THR A 244 -19.26 24.63 11.79
C THR A 244 -20.75 24.90 11.76
N ASP A 245 -21.43 24.58 12.86
CA ASP A 245 -22.84 24.91 13.07
C ASP A 245 -22.96 25.99 14.15
N GLN A 246 -23.72 27.05 13.85
CA GLN A 246 -24.03 28.09 14.82
C GLN A 246 -25.18 27.63 15.71
N LEU A 247 -24.90 27.37 16.99
CA LEU A 247 -25.90 26.98 17.98
C LEU A 247 -26.58 28.21 18.61
N SER A 248 -25.86 29.32 18.76
CA SER A 248 -26.37 30.62 19.19
C SER A 248 -25.51 31.78 18.68
N GLU A 249 -25.83 33.03 19.04
CA GLU A 249 -25.09 34.22 18.56
C GLU A 249 -23.57 34.13 18.85
N ASP A 250 -23.22 33.57 20.01
CA ASP A 250 -21.83 33.43 20.49
C ASP A 250 -21.36 31.97 20.66
N ASP A 251 -22.13 30.98 20.18
CA ASP A 251 -21.81 29.56 20.35
C ASP A 251 -21.84 28.80 19.02
N TYR A 252 -20.76 28.08 18.75
CA TYR A 252 -20.52 27.35 17.52
C TYR A 252 -20.00 25.95 17.83
N GLU A 253 -20.65 24.94 17.27
CA GLU A 253 -20.12 23.58 17.25
C GLU A 253 -19.24 23.41 16.01
N SER A 254 -18.05 22.85 16.19
CA SER A 254 -17.05 22.72 15.13
C SER A 254 -16.50 21.31 15.13
N TRP A 255 -16.51 20.63 13.98
CA TRP A 255 -16.02 19.25 13.85
C TRP A 255 -15.42 18.99 12.48
N MET A 256 -14.66 17.90 12.38
CA MET A 256 -14.14 17.40 11.11
C MET A 256 -14.93 16.17 10.66
N GLU A 257 -15.30 16.14 9.39
CA GLU A 257 -15.70 14.92 8.70
C GLU A 257 -14.50 14.41 7.89
N LEU A 258 -14.07 13.19 8.19
CA LEU A 258 -12.94 12.54 7.54
C LEU A 258 -13.45 11.42 6.65
N LYS A 259 -12.99 11.37 5.41
CA LYS A 259 -13.10 10.18 4.58
C LYS A 259 -11.82 9.37 4.74
N VAL A 260 -11.92 8.25 5.45
CA VAL A 260 -10.78 7.40 5.76
C VAL A 260 -10.84 6.15 4.91
N SER A 261 -9.72 5.72 4.37
CA SER A 261 -9.68 4.52 3.58
C SER A 261 -9.60 3.25 4.42
N SER A 262 -10.19 2.19 3.90
CA SER A 262 -10.19 0.87 4.53
C SER A 262 -8.87 0.13 4.29
N GLU A 263 -8.25 -0.32 5.38
CA GLU A 263 -6.96 -1.01 5.36
C GLU A 263 -7.02 -2.37 6.05
N HIS A 264 -7.91 -2.52 7.04
CA HIS A 264 -8.11 -3.76 7.78
C HIS A 264 -9.58 -3.97 8.13
N PHE A 265 -10.06 -5.21 7.99
CA PHE A 265 -11.35 -5.63 8.52
C PHE A 265 -11.19 -6.79 9.48
N SER A 266 -11.85 -6.74 10.63
CA SER A 266 -11.89 -7.82 11.60
C SER A 266 -13.29 -8.10 12.13
N CYS A 267 -13.66 -9.38 12.28
CA CYS A 267 -14.96 -9.76 12.83
C CYS A 267 -14.80 -10.53 14.14
N ASP A 268 -15.29 -9.97 15.24
CA ASP A 268 -15.27 -10.63 16.54
C ASP A 268 -16.08 -11.93 16.54
N ARG A 269 -17.18 -12.05 15.79
CA ARG A 269 -18.00 -13.28 15.83
C ARG A 269 -17.32 -14.48 15.19
N CYS A 270 -16.88 -14.37 13.95
CA CYS A 270 -16.34 -15.51 13.19
C CYS A 270 -14.80 -15.52 13.10
N ARG A 271 -14.13 -14.50 13.66
CA ARG A 271 -12.69 -14.22 13.59
C ARG A 271 -12.14 -14.11 12.17
N LEU A 272 -12.95 -13.59 11.25
CA LEU A 272 -12.48 -13.20 9.92
C LEU A 272 -11.52 -12.01 10.07
N ILE A 273 -10.42 -12.05 9.34
CA ILE A 273 -9.47 -10.94 9.19
C ILE A 273 -9.20 -10.78 7.69
N LEU A 274 -9.36 -9.56 7.19
CA LEU A 274 -8.95 -9.14 5.86
C LEU A 274 -7.94 -7.98 6.05
N ASP A 275 -6.67 -8.23 5.75
CA ASP A 275 -5.54 -7.38 6.13
C ASP A 275 -4.91 -6.61 4.96
N SER A 276 -5.68 -6.43 3.88
CA SER A 276 -5.26 -5.63 2.73
C SER A 276 -6.46 -5.00 2.03
N TYR A 277 -6.22 -3.88 1.36
CA TYR A 277 -7.21 -3.20 0.52
C TYR A 277 -7.82 -4.15 -0.52
N GLU A 278 -7.00 -4.97 -1.19
CA GLU A 278 -7.48 -5.90 -2.22
C GLU A 278 -8.42 -6.95 -1.65
N LEU A 279 -8.16 -7.47 -0.44
CA LEU A 279 -9.05 -8.43 0.23
C LEU A 279 -10.35 -7.78 0.69
N ILE A 280 -10.32 -6.51 1.10
CA ILE A 280 -11.50 -5.75 1.50
C ILE A 280 -12.38 -5.50 0.27
N ALA A 281 -11.80 -5.03 -0.83
CA ALA A 281 -12.50 -4.81 -2.09
C ALA A 281 -13.07 -6.12 -2.66
N GLU A 282 -12.29 -7.21 -2.68
CA GLU A 282 -12.73 -8.53 -3.12
C GLU A 282 -13.87 -9.09 -2.26
N ALA A 283 -13.92 -8.74 -0.97
CA ALA A 283 -15.00 -9.13 -0.07
C ALA A 283 -16.23 -8.21 -0.14
N GLU A 284 -16.26 -7.27 -1.11
CA GLU A 284 -17.31 -6.28 -1.32
C GLU A 284 -17.58 -5.39 -0.10
N LEU A 285 -16.56 -5.17 0.74
CA LEU A 285 -16.62 -4.21 1.83
C LEU A 285 -16.28 -2.80 1.32
N PRO A 286 -16.77 -1.73 1.99
CA PRO A 286 -16.43 -0.36 1.61
C PRO A 286 -14.92 -0.12 1.59
N GLU A 287 -14.42 0.45 0.50
CA GLU A 287 -13.00 0.82 0.34
C GLU A 287 -12.60 2.05 1.15
N SER A 288 -13.60 2.82 1.61
CA SER A 288 -13.46 3.96 2.52
C SER A 288 -14.70 4.09 3.39
N PHE A 289 -14.57 4.77 4.52
CA PHE A 289 -15.64 5.04 5.47
C PHE A 289 -15.51 6.47 6.03
N ALA A 290 -16.64 7.05 6.43
CA ALA A 290 -16.67 8.39 7.02
C ALA A 290 -16.51 8.33 8.54
N VAL A 291 -15.73 9.25 9.11
CA VAL A 291 -15.55 9.41 10.55
C VAL A 291 -15.75 10.86 10.93
N ARG A 292 -16.56 11.10 11.96
CA ARG A 292 -16.69 12.41 12.59
C ARG A 292 -15.74 12.49 13.79
N THR A 293 -14.92 13.54 13.85
CA THR A 293 -13.99 13.78 14.97
C THR A 293 -13.99 15.26 15.36
N GLU A 294 -13.56 15.57 16.58
CA GLU A 294 -13.41 16.95 17.03
C GLU A 294 -12.25 17.63 16.28
N VAL A 295 -12.32 18.96 16.10
CA VAL A 295 -11.24 19.69 15.40
C VAL A 295 -9.91 19.55 16.12
N GLY A 296 -9.92 19.56 17.46
CA GLY A 296 -8.69 19.40 18.26
C GLY A 296 -8.04 18.03 18.12
N ASP A 297 -8.83 16.97 17.93
CA ASP A 297 -8.32 15.61 17.74
C ASP A 297 -7.68 15.41 16.36
N TYR A 298 -8.18 16.11 15.33
CA TYR A 298 -7.60 16.10 13.99
C TYR A 298 -6.39 17.03 13.87
N TRP A 299 -6.46 18.20 14.51
CA TRP A 299 -5.47 19.26 14.44
C TRP A 299 -5.26 19.86 15.83
N GLU A 300 -4.14 19.52 16.47
CA GLU A 300 -3.63 20.29 17.59
C GLU A 300 -2.92 21.53 17.04
N PRO A 301 -3.38 22.76 17.34
CA PRO A 301 -2.59 23.94 17.02
C PRO A 301 -1.29 23.86 17.83
N GLU A 302 -0.15 23.69 17.14
CA GLU A 302 1.15 23.96 17.72
C GLU A 302 1.16 25.45 18.11
N TYR A 303 0.94 25.73 19.40
CA TYR A 303 1.26 27.03 19.94
C TYR A 303 2.76 27.21 19.79
N GLY A 304 3.14 28.03 18.80
CA GLY A 304 4.51 28.30 18.43
C GLY A 304 5.34 28.64 19.67
N ASN A 305 6.40 27.87 19.89
CA ASN A 305 7.52 28.36 20.66
C ASN A 305 8.34 29.24 19.71
N ASP A 306 8.23 30.56 19.91
CA ASP A 306 9.20 31.55 19.45
C ASP A 306 10.64 31.21 19.89
#